data_AF-A0A2H0WDF2-F1
#
_entry.id   AF-A0A2H0WDF2-F1
#
_cell.length_a   1.000
_cell.length_b   1.000
_cell.length_c   1.000
_cell.angle_alpha   90.00
_cell.angle_beta   90.00
_cell.angle_gamma   90.00
#
_symmetry.space_group_name_H-M   'P 1'
#
loop_
_entity.id
_entity.type
_entity.pdbx_description
1 polymer ?
#
loop_
_entity_poly.entity_id
_entity_poly.type
_entity_poly.pdbx_seq_one_letter_code
_entity_poly.pdbx_strand_id
1 'polypeptide(L)'
;MEHTKPFLSILLVIATLFSLVFMQMEELRIGYVILKMTREQRQVIQEKRAKTMQLAKLTRPQHVEKMAQRRFTLKKIQASQIIHLNGGQELTSAREIN
;
A
#
# COMPACT_ATOMS: atom_id res chain seq x y z
N MET A 1 -59.56 -12.19 22.95
CA MET A 1 -58.32 -12.52 22.17
C MET A 1 -58.57 -12.67 20.67
N GLU A 2 -59.81 -12.53 20.17
CA GLU A 2 -60.14 -12.68 18.74
C GLU A 2 -59.81 -11.44 17.90
N HIS A 3 -59.89 -10.23 18.48
CA HIS A 3 -59.67 -8.96 17.76
C HIS A 3 -58.20 -8.58 17.52
N THR A 4 -57.23 -9.21 18.20
CA THR A 4 -55.80 -8.88 18.08
C THR A 4 -55.11 -9.58 16.91
N LYS A 5 -55.68 -10.70 16.44
CA LYS A 5 -55.19 -11.48 15.29
C LYS A 5 -55.12 -10.64 13.99
N PRO A 6 -56.16 -9.90 13.56
CA PRO A 6 -56.08 -9.07 12.36
C PRO A 6 -55.09 -7.91 12.51
N PHE A 7 -54.99 -7.32 13.70
CA PHE A 7 -54.03 -6.25 13.97
C PHE A 7 -52.59 -6.73 13.85
N LEU A 8 -52.27 -7.91 14.40
CA LEU A 8 -50.94 -8.51 14.29
C LEU A 8 -50.59 -8.87 12.85
N SER A 9 -51.54 -9.37 12.06
CA SER A 9 -51.34 -9.68 10.64
C SER A 9 -50.97 -8.42 9.85
N ILE A 10 -51.73 -7.33 10.04
CA ILE A 10 -51.47 -6.05 9.37
C ILE A 10 -50.12 -5.47 9.82
N LEU A 11 -49.82 -5.52 11.12
CA LEU A 11 -48.52 -5.10 11.66
C LEU A 11 -47.37 -5.86 11.00
N LEU A 12 -47.51 -7.18 10.83
CA LEU A 12 -46.49 -8.03 10.23
C LEU A 12 -46.29 -7.69 8.74
N VAL A 13 -47.38 -7.48 7.99
CA VAL A 13 -47.32 -7.03 6.59
C VAL A 13 -46.62 -5.67 6.47
N ILE A 14 -46.94 -4.73 7.35
CA ILE A 14 -46.30 -3.41 7.35
C ILE A 14 -44.81 -3.55 7.69
N ALA A 15 -44.46 -4.33 8.71
CA ALA A 15 -43.08 -4.55 9.13
C ALA A 15 -42.23 -5.19 8.02
N THR A 16 -42.77 -6.17 7.28
CA THR A 16 -42.05 -6.81 6.18
C THR A 16 -41.86 -5.86 5.01
N LEU A 17 -42.87 -5.06 4.66
CA LEU A 17 -42.76 -4.03 3.62
C LEU A 17 -41.70 -2.99 3.96
N PHE A 18 -41.68 -2.49 5.20
CA PHE A 18 -40.62 -1.58 5.64
C PHE A 18 -39.25 -2.25 5.61
N SER A 19 -39.12 -3.48 6.11
CA SER A 19 -37.86 -4.22 6.12
C SER A 19 -37.25 -4.33 4.71
N LEU A 20 -38.07 -4.63 3.70
CA LEU A 20 -37.61 -4.69 2.31
C LEU A 20 -37.06 -3.35 1.81
N VAL A 21 -37.74 -2.25 2.10
CA VAL A 21 -37.29 -0.91 1.72
C VAL A 21 -35.99 -0.55 2.44
N PHE A 22 -35.89 -0.84 3.74
CA PHE A 22 -34.68 -0.59 4.50
C PHE A 22 -33.49 -1.39 3.95
N MET A 23 -33.70 -2.65 3.58
CA MET A 23 -32.67 -3.49 2.98
C MET A 23 -32.14 -2.91 1.66
N GLN A 24 -33.03 -2.45 0.77
CA GLN A 24 -32.62 -1.81 -0.49
C GLN A 24 -31.88 -0.48 -0.26
N MET A 25 -32.34 0.33 0.70
CA MET A 25 -31.68 1.60 1.03
C MET A 25 -30.28 1.39 1.62
N GLU A 26 -30.09 0.32 2.39
CA GLU A 26 -28.79 -0.01 2.98
C GLU A 26 -27.81 -0.53 1.92
N GLU A 27 -28.27 -1.35 0.98
CA GLU A 27 -27.47 -1.80 -0.16
C GLU A 27 -26.93 -0.61 -0.97
N LEU A 28 -27.79 0.35 -1.30
CA LEU A 28 -27.39 1.56 -2.03
C LEU A 28 -26.39 2.40 -1.23
N ARG A 29 -26.63 2.60 0.07
CA ARG A 29 -25.73 3.35 0.95
C ARG A 29 -24.34 2.72 0.96
N ILE A 30 -24.26 1.42 1.19
CA ILE A 30 -22.99 0.67 1.22
C ILE A 30 -22.31 0.74 -0.16
N GLY A 31 -23.08 0.60 -1.25
CA GLY A 31 -22.57 0.72 -2.61
C GLY A 31 -21.87 2.06 -2.87
N TYR A 32 -22.48 3.17 -2.45
CA TYR A 32 -21.86 4.50 -2.60
C TYR A 32 -20.58 4.64 -1.76
N VAL A 33 -20.57 4.10 -0.55
CA VAL A 33 -19.37 4.12 0.31
C VAL A 33 -18.24 3.32 -0.31
N ILE A 34 -18.50 2.11 -0.82
CA ILE A 34 -17.49 1.28 -1.50
C ILE A 34 -16.97 1.99 -2.75
N LEU A 35 -17.85 2.60 -3.56
CA LEU A 35 -17.45 3.33 -4.75
C LEU A 35 -16.53 4.50 -4.41
N LYS A 36 -16.85 5.26 -3.35
CA LYS A 36 -16.01 6.35 -2.85
C LYS A 36 -14.66 5.83 -2.38
N MET A 37 -14.64 4.82 -1.50
CA MET A 37 -13.41 4.22 -0.98
C MET A 37 -12.53 3.67 -2.10
N THR A 38 -13.13 3.05 -3.12
CA THR A 38 -12.39 2.53 -4.29
C THR A 38 -11.71 3.65 -5.07
N ARG A 39 -12.38 4.80 -5.25
CA ARG A 39 -11.79 5.97 -5.92
C ARG A 39 -10.62 6.55 -5.13
N GLU A 40 -10.81 6.72 -3.82
CA GLU A 40 -9.76 7.20 -2.91
C GLU A 40 -8.55 6.26 -2.90
N GLN A 41 -8.79 4.94 -2.81
CA GLN A 41 -7.72 3.94 -2.87
C GLN A 41 -6.94 4.01 -4.19
N ARG A 42 -7.65 4.15 -5.32
CA ARG A 42 -7.01 4.31 -6.63
C ARG A 42 -6.12 5.54 -6.68
N GLN A 43 -6.58 6.67 -6.15
CA GLN A 43 -5.78 7.90 -6.09
C GLN A 43 -4.50 7.68 -5.27
N VAL A 44 -4.62 7.11 -4.06
CA VAL A 44 -3.47 6.83 -3.19
C VAL A 44 -2.46 5.88 -3.86
N ILE A 45 -2.94 4.87 -4.59
CA ILE A 45 -2.07 3.96 -5.34
C ILE A 45 -1.30 4.70 -6.44
N GLN A 46 -1.95 5.60 -7.17
CA GLN A 46 -1.29 6.39 -8.22
C GLN A 46 -0.25 7.35 -7.63
N GLU A 47 -0.59 8.03 -6.53
CA GLU A 47 0.37 8.89 -5.82
C GLU A 47 1.57 8.10 -5.32
N LYS A 48 1.36 6.92 -4.73
CA LYS A 48 2.44 6.02 -4.33
C LYS A 48 3.32 5.66 -5.52
N ARG A 49 2.74 5.25 -6.65
CA ARG A 49 3.49 4.91 -7.87
C ARG A 49 4.31 6.09 -8.38
N ALA A 50 3.74 7.29 -8.41
CA ALA A 50 4.44 8.51 -8.82
C ALA A 50 5.63 8.81 -7.89
N LYS A 51 5.43 8.74 -6.57
CA LYS A 51 6.49 8.94 -5.56
C LYS A 51 7.59 7.88 -5.67
N THR A 52 7.23 6.61 -5.85
CA THR A 52 8.21 5.54 -6.06
C THR A 52 9.02 5.76 -7.33
N MET A 53 8.39 6.22 -8.42
CA MET A 53 9.09 6.54 -9.66
C MET A 53 10.05 7.72 -9.47
N GLN A 54 9.63 8.77 -8.76
CA GLN A 54 10.51 9.89 -8.42
C GLN A 54 11.69 9.44 -7.56
N LEU A 55 11.42 8.67 -6.50
CA LEU A 55 12.46 8.10 -5.65
C LEU A 55 13.45 7.29 -6.48
N ALA A 56 12.96 6.39 -7.35
CA ALA A 56 13.81 5.61 -8.24
C ALA A 56 14.63 6.46 -9.22
N LYS A 57 14.14 7.65 -9.62
CA LYS A 57 14.93 8.61 -10.42
C LYS A 57 16.04 9.27 -9.60
N LEU A 58 15.76 9.65 -8.35
CA LEU A 58 16.73 10.24 -7.43
C LEU A 58 17.78 9.23 -6.95
N THR A 59 17.38 8.00 -6.65
CA THR A 59 18.25 6.92 -6.15
C THR A 59 18.95 6.14 -7.26
N ARG A 60 18.84 6.58 -8.53
CA ARG A 60 19.61 5.98 -9.62
C ARG A 60 21.09 5.95 -9.22
N PRO A 61 21.81 4.84 -9.46
CA PRO A 61 23.21 4.71 -9.08
C PRO A 61 24.07 5.90 -9.52
N GLN A 62 23.81 6.45 -10.72
CA GLN A 62 24.53 7.63 -11.24
C GLN A 62 24.34 8.90 -10.38
N HIS A 63 23.16 9.09 -9.78
CA HIS A 63 22.87 10.23 -8.90
C HIS A 63 23.46 10.02 -7.51
N VAL A 64 23.39 8.79 -6.99
CA VAL A 64 24.02 8.41 -5.73
C VAL A 64 25.53 8.58 -5.81
N GLU A 65 26.16 8.15 -6.90
CA GLU A 65 27.60 8.33 -7.16
C GLU A 65 27.98 9.81 -7.25
N LYS A 66 27.21 10.62 -7.98
CA LYS A 66 27.43 12.09 -8.03
C LYS A 66 27.24 12.76 -6.68
N MET A 67 26.27 12.33 -5.88
CA MET A 67 26.05 12.85 -4.53
C MET A 67 27.20 12.46 -3.59
N ALA A 68 27.66 11.21 -3.65
CA ALA A 68 28.82 10.70 -2.91
C ALA A 68 30.09 11.51 -3.24
N GLN A 69 30.35 11.76 -4.51
CA GLN A 69 31.48 12.57 -4.96
C GLN A 69 31.39 14.03 -4.51
N ARG A 70 30.19 14.65 -4.55
CA ARG A 70 30.01 16.07 -4.26
C ARG A 70 29.91 16.42 -2.77
N ARG A 71 29.20 15.60 -1.98
CA ARG A 71 28.90 15.88 -0.56
C ARG A 71 29.83 15.16 0.40
N PHE A 72 30.32 13.99 0.03
CA PHE A 72 31.17 13.16 0.87
C PHE A 72 32.60 13.05 0.33
N THR A 73 32.90 13.75 -0.78
CA THR A 73 34.24 13.80 -1.41
C THR A 73 34.78 12.40 -1.73
N LEU A 74 33.89 11.43 -1.94
CA LEU A 74 34.25 10.04 -2.20
C LEU A 74 34.77 9.90 -3.63
N LYS A 75 35.92 9.24 -3.80
CA LYS A 75 36.48 8.94 -5.13
C LYS A 75 35.74 7.75 -5.75
N LYS A 76 35.62 7.77 -7.08
CA LYS A 76 35.07 6.63 -7.84
C LYS A 76 35.96 5.40 -7.65
N ILE A 77 35.35 4.26 -7.31
CA ILE A 77 36.05 2.99 -7.10
C ILE A 77 36.67 2.55 -8.42
N GLN A 78 37.98 2.30 -8.43
CA GLN A 78 38.70 1.71 -9.56
C GLN A 78 38.79 0.19 -9.38
N ALA A 79 38.69 -0.57 -10.47
CA ALA A 79 38.61 -2.04 -10.43
C ALA A 79 39.84 -2.72 -9.79
N SER A 80 40.96 -2.02 -9.67
CA SER A 80 42.21 -2.50 -9.06
C SER A 80 42.53 -1.83 -7.71
N GLN A 81 41.57 -1.15 -7.08
CA GLN A 81 41.79 -0.44 -5.83
C GLN A 81 41.65 -1.36 -4.61
N ILE A 82 42.71 -1.47 -3.81
CA ILE A 82 42.72 -2.22 -2.55
C ILE A 82 42.09 -1.36 -1.45
N ILE A 83 40.97 -1.81 -0.86
CA ILE A 83 40.28 -1.14 0.24
C ILE A 83 40.76 -1.75 1.55
N HIS A 84 41.48 -0.98 2.36
CA HIS A 84 41.87 -1.39 3.71
C HIS A 84 40.69 -1.19 4.67
N LEU A 85 39.91 -2.25 4.90
CA LEU A 85 38.88 -2.27 5.93
C LEU A 85 39.53 -2.55 7.28
N ASN A 86 39.92 -1.50 8.02
CA ASN A 86 40.36 -1.66 9.41
C ASN A 86 39.12 -1.82 10.31
N GLY A 87 38.65 -3.06 10.45
CA GLY A 87 37.58 -3.45 11.35
C GLY A 87 37.52 -4.96 11.41
N GLY A 88 38.03 -5.55 12.50
CA GLY A 88 38.32 -6.97 12.63
C GLY A 88 37.12 -7.89 12.42
N GLN A 89 37.25 -8.80 11.46
CA GLN A 89 37.18 -10.25 11.63
C GLN A 89 37.60 -10.89 10.30
N GLU A 90 38.62 -11.73 10.36
CA GLU A 90 39.04 -12.59 9.26
C GLU A 90 37.85 -13.41 8.76
N LEU A 91 37.36 -13.10 7.56
CA LEU A 91 36.69 -14.09 6.72
C LEU A 91 37.80 -14.76 5.91
N THR A 92 38.41 -15.74 6.57
CA THR A 92 39.43 -16.63 6.07
C THR A 92 38.98 -17.27 4.76
N SER A 93 39.86 -17.17 3.77
CA SER A 93 39.89 -17.85 2.49
C SER A 93 39.20 -19.22 2.47
N ALA A 94 38.22 -19.38 1.59
CA ALA A 94 37.81 -20.69 1.10
C ALA A 94 37.28 -20.59 -0.34
N ARG A 95 38.20 -20.41 -1.30
CA ARG A 95 38.09 -20.96 -2.67
C ARG A 95 39.40 -20.78 -3.44
N GLU A 96 40.36 -21.66 -3.16
CA GLU A 96 41.30 -22.06 -4.20
C GLU A 96 40.66 -23.21 -4.98
N ILE A 97 40.59 -23.03 -6.28
CA ILE A 97 40.18 -24.01 -7.27
C ILE A 97 41.49 -24.62 -7.81
N ASN A 98 41.68 -25.91 -7.60
CA ASN A 98 42.36 -26.83 -8.51
C ASN A 98 41.71 -28.20 -8.35
#